data_AF-A0AAV4ALD7-F1
#
_entry.id   AF-A0AAV4ALD7-F1
#
_cell.length_a   1.000
_cell.length_b   1.000
_cell.length_c   1.000
_cell.angle_alpha   90.00
_cell.angle_beta   90.00
_cell.angle_gamma   90.00
#
_symmetry.space_group_name_H-M   'P 1'
#
loop_
_entity.id
_entity.type
_entity.pdbx_description
1 polymer ?
#
loop_
_entity_poly.entity_id
_entity_poly.type
_entity_poly.pdbx_seq_one_letter_code
_entity_poly.pdbx_strand_id
1 'polypeptide(L)'
;FDVILTGGKEAILEKFAKYDARILFGADEVCWPDSSLADKYPRVKEPEMRYLDAGGFIGYAPEICEMVDGYLSTDTVYDQLYYTHIFLNRVLRHQWNIKLDTRADLFHSLNAAIDEVEIRYEGNHSYLYNLKTGTTPNVIHGNKAQQSEFLRLSNYLMGGWNPTSGCLSCKEDLFDLKALKEADYPTVLMGIFVEYPTPFIREFFQRVANLIYPKTKLQIYIHNAVEYHTKDVNDFVEEHGNLYSNVIVTTPEKNEADYPTVLMGIFVEYPTPFIREFFQRVANLIYPKTKLQIYIHNAVEYHTKDVNDFVEEHGNLYSNVIVTTPEKNVSGRVAKEWAMEECMRISCQYLLTLDSVVQITNPSLLTDLILQNRSIIAPMLSRPGKLWSNFWGALDQDGFYARSVDYMDIDPRLPGGYENVPTDDIHMNQVGLEQQWLKFLDSYIRPLQKKVYDGYDHGPPQASMNFIVRYKPDKQPLLRPHQDESTYTINIALNTPGVDFQGGGCRFIRYNCSITSPRKGWLFMHPGKLTHHHEGLRTTAGTRYIMISFVDP
;
A
#
# COMPACT_ATOMS: atom_id res chain seq x y z
N PHE A 1 26.40 -2.37 -4.35
CA PHE A 1 26.90 -3.71 -4.71
C PHE A 1 25.77 -4.70 -4.50
N ASP A 2 25.66 -5.67 -5.39
CA ASP A 2 24.43 -6.38 -5.73
C ASP A 2 24.70 -7.85 -6.12
N VAL A 3 25.72 -8.47 -5.52
CA VAL A 3 26.04 -9.89 -5.73
C VAL A 3 26.15 -10.62 -4.39
N ILE A 4 25.58 -11.84 -4.33
CA ILE A 4 25.74 -12.77 -3.22
C ILE A 4 26.26 -14.10 -3.76
N LEU A 5 27.31 -14.61 -3.14
CA LEU A 5 27.80 -15.97 -3.37
C LEU A 5 27.13 -16.88 -2.37
N THR A 6 26.41 -17.92 -2.79
CA THR A 6 25.75 -18.90 -1.90
C THR A 6 26.47 -20.24 -1.81
N GLY A 7 27.43 -20.48 -2.72
CA GLY A 7 28.27 -21.67 -2.74
C GLY A 7 29.71 -21.39 -2.30
N GLY A 8 30.34 -22.39 -1.68
CA GLY A 8 31.78 -22.38 -1.44
C GLY A 8 32.59 -22.54 -2.74
N LYS A 9 33.91 -22.34 -2.63
CA LYS A 9 34.83 -22.41 -3.78
C LYS A 9 34.74 -23.75 -4.52
N GLU A 10 34.63 -24.87 -3.80
CA GLU A 10 34.56 -26.20 -4.40
C GLU A 10 33.30 -26.37 -5.26
N ALA A 11 32.15 -25.95 -4.75
CA ALA A 11 30.87 -26.06 -5.47
C ALA A 11 30.86 -25.22 -6.76
N ILE A 12 31.40 -24.00 -6.70
CA ILE A 12 31.53 -23.13 -7.87
C ILE A 12 32.43 -23.77 -8.94
N LEU A 13 33.59 -24.30 -8.53
CA LEU A 13 34.53 -24.94 -9.44
C LEU A 13 33.99 -26.23 -10.05
N GLU A 14 33.28 -27.05 -9.26
CA GLU A 14 32.62 -28.27 -9.74
C GLU A 14 31.55 -27.96 -10.78
N LYS A 15 30.75 -26.91 -10.58
CA LYS A 15 29.76 -26.49 -11.58
C LYS A 15 30.42 -25.96 -12.83
N PHE A 16 31.41 -25.07 -12.70
CA PHE A 16 32.15 -24.57 -13.86
C PHE A 16 32.76 -25.70 -14.70
N ALA A 17 33.35 -26.72 -14.06
CA ALA A 17 33.94 -27.86 -14.75
C ALA A 17 32.92 -28.67 -15.60
N LYS A 18 31.65 -28.74 -15.19
CA LYS A 18 30.58 -29.44 -15.94
C LYS A 18 30.27 -28.78 -17.29
N TYR A 19 30.50 -27.49 -17.43
CA TYR A 19 30.21 -26.76 -18.67
C TYR A 19 31.22 -27.07 -19.77
N ASP A 20 32.40 -27.61 -19.46
CA ASP A 20 33.49 -27.80 -20.43
C ASP A 20 33.73 -26.52 -21.25
N ALA A 21 33.76 -25.38 -20.56
CA ALA A 21 33.96 -24.05 -21.12
C ALA A 21 35.35 -23.55 -20.72
N ARG A 22 35.97 -22.68 -21.53
CA ARG A 22 37.15 -21.93 -21.05
C ARG A 22 36.73 -20.62 -20.39
N ILE A 23 35.62 -20.03 -20.84
CA ILE A 23 34.93 -18.90 -20.22
C ILE A 23 33.42 -19.21 -20.18
N LEU A 24 32.81 -19.04 -19.01
CA LEU A 24 31.39 -19.19 -18.78
C LEU A 24 30.83 -17.86 -18.26
N PHE A 25 29.90 -17.26 -19.02
CA PHE A 25 29.15 -16.09 -18.59
C PHE A 25 27.82 -16.50 -17.96
N GLY A 26 27.31 -15.64 -17.08
CA GLY A 26 25.89 -15.67 -16.71
C GLY A 26 24.99 -15.43 -17.92
N ALA A 27 23.72 -15.81 -17.76
CA ALA A 27 22.70 -15.61 -18.77
C ALA A 27 21.52 -14.81 -18.20
N ASP A 28 20.80 -14.12 -19.08
CA ASP A 28 19.62 -13.30 -18.79
C ASP A 28 18.48 -13.60 -19.78
N GLU A 29 17.27 -13.25 -19.38
CA GLU A 29 16.08 -13.34 -20.21
C GLU A 29 15.94 -12.15 -21.17
N VAL A 30 16.61 -11.05 -20.87
CA VAL A 30 16.50 -9.81 -21.63
C VAL A 30 17.78 -9.53 -22.41
N CYS A 31 17.65 -9.30 -23.72
CA CYS A 31 18.77 -8.83 -24.55
C CYS A 31 18.97 -7.32 -24.32
N TRP A 32 19.95 -6.97 -23.49
CA TRP A 32 20.29 -5.60 -23.12
C TRP A 32 21.77 -5.29 -23.39
N PRO A 33 22.16 -4.04 -23.76
CA PRO A 33 21.30 -2.87 -24.01
C PRO A 33 20.67 -2.83 -25.40
N ASP A 34 21.23 -3.54 -26.38
CA ASP A 34 20.76 -3.51 -27.77
C ASP A 34 19.94 -4.76 -28.09
N SER A 35 18.61 -4.61 -28.06
CA SER A 35 17.66 -5.69 -28.37
C SER A 35 17.72 -6.15 -29.83
N SER A 36 18.27 -5.35 -30.75
CA SER A 36 18.42 -5.74 -32.16
C SER A 36 19.42 -6.89 -32.36
N LEU A 37 20.25 -7.18 -31.35
CA LEU A 37 21.22 -8.28 -31.37
C LEU A 37 20.59 -9.63 -31.01
N ALA A 38 19.34 -9.68 -30.53
CA ALA A 38 18.70 -10.89 -30.02
C ALA A 38 18.70 -12.04 -31.04
N ASP A 39 18.49 -11.75 -32.33
CA ASP A 39 18.47 -12.78 -33.39
C ASP A 39 19.85 -13.37 -33.71
N LYS A 40 20.93 -12.70 -33.30
CA LYS A 40 22.30 -13.18 -33.50
C LYS A 40 22.72 -14.22 -32.45
N TYR A 41 22.03 -14.27 -31.31
CA TYR A 41 22.30 -15.26 -30.27
C TYR A 41 21.93 -16.67 -30.73
N PRO A 42 22.68 -17.72 -30.33
CA PRO A 42 22.25 -19.11 -30.51
C PRO A 42 20.85 -19.33 -29.92
N ARG A 43 20.08 -20.25 -30.50
CA ARG A 43 18.80 -20.67 -29.90
C ARG A 43 19.07 -21.60 -28.72
N VAL A 44 18.30 -21.43 -27.66
CA VAL A 44 18.30 -22.27 -26.46
C VAL A 44 16.98 -23.03 -26.36
N LYS A 45 16.89 -24.04 -25.50
CA LYS A 45 15.63 -24.78 -25.29
C LYS A 45 14.80 -24.05 -24.26
N GLU A 46 13.47 -24.06 -24.38
CA GLU A 46 12.63 -23.64 -23.25
C GLU A 46 12.83 -24.62 -22.08
N PRO A 47 13.09 -24.14 -20.85
CA PRO A 47 12.92 -22.77 -20.39
C PRO A 47 14.24 -22.03 -20.05
N GLU A 48 15.26 -22.17 -20.90
CA GLU A 48 16.61 -21.63 -20.70
C GLU A 48 16.75 -20.13 -21.05
N MET A 49 17.62 -19.43 -20.32
CA MET A 49 18.01 -18.02 -20.55
C MET A 49 18.96 -17.91 -21.75
N ARG A 50 18.69 -16.96 -22.65
CA ARG A 50 19.33 -16.92 -23.97
C ARG A 50 20.45 -15.90 -24.10
N TYR A 51 20.39 -14.80 -23.36
CA TYR A 51 21.24 -13.64 -23.59
C TYR A 51 22.36 -13.59 -22.56
N LEU A 52 23.48 -12.95 -22.88
CA LEU A 52 24.63 -12.85 -21.98
C LEU A 52 24.31 -11.90 -20.82
N ASP A 53 24.79 -12.20 -19.61
CA ASP A 53 24.90 -11.26 -18.48
C ASP A 53 26.38 -11.08 -18.12
N ALA A 54 26.86 -9.84 -18.19
CA ALA A 54 28.23 -9.46 -17.86
C ALA A 54 28.45 -9.22 -16.35
N GLY A 55 27.38 -9.21 -15.55
CA GLY A 55 27.47 -9.08 -14.10
C GLY A 55 28.21 -10.22 -13.40
N GLY A 56 28.41 -11.36 -14.08
CA GLY A 56 29.23 -12.46 -13.59
C GLY A 56 29.74 -13.38 -14.70
N PHE A 57 31.04 -13.68 -14.66
CA PHE A 57 31.65 -14.73 -15.49
C PHE A 57 32.84 -15.38 -14.76
N ILE A 58 33.16 -16.61 -15.15
CA ILE A 58 34.29 -17.39 -14.64
C ILE A 58 35.02 -18.04 -15.82
N GLY A 59 36.34 -18.21 -15.71
CA GLY A 59 37.14 -18.79 -16.77
C GLY A 59 38.60 -18.95 -16.40
N TYR A 60 39.38 -19.51 -17.31
CA TYR A 60 40.82 -19.61 -17.15
C TYR A 60 41.49 -18.26 -17.39
N ALA A 61 42.49 -17.96 -16.57
CA ALA A 61 43.15 -16.65 -16.57
C ALA A 61 43.70 -16.22 -17.95
N PRO A 62 44.37 -17.08 -18.75
CA PRO A 62 44.93 -16.64 -20.04
C PRO A 62 43.87 -16.06 -20.99
N GLU A 63 42.72 -16.72 -21.12
CA GLU A 63 41.64 -16.27 -22.01
C GLU A 63 40.92 -15.04 -21.44
N ILE A 64 40.70 -14.98 -20.13
CA ILE A 64 40.10 -13.81 -19.50
C ILE A 64 41.02 -12.59 -19.68
N CYS A 65 42.32 -12.73 -19.48
CA CYS A 65 43.27 -11.64 -19.67
C CYS A 65 43.24 -11.14 -21.12
N GLU A 66 43.31 -12.03 -22.11
CA GLU A 66 43.25 -11.63 -23.52
C GLU A 66 41.92 -10.92 -23.87
N MET A 67 40.80 -11.42 -23.34
CA MET A 67 39.47 -10.84 -23.54
C MET A 67 39.33 -9.46 -22.89
N VAL A 68 39.84 -9.28 -21.67
CA VAL A 68 39.72 -8.03 -20.90
C VAL A 68 40.73 -6.98 -21.34
N ASP A 69 41.94 -7.37 -21.75
CA ASP A 69 42.92 -6.43 -22.34
C ASP A 69 42.34 -5.76 -23.59
N GLY A 70 41.57 -6.52 -24.38
CA GLY A 70 40.78 -5.97 -25.47
C GLY A 70 39.77 -4.91 -25.00
N TYR A 71 39.10 -5.10 -23.87
CA TYR A 71 38.10 -4.17 -23.33
C TYR A 71 38.71 -2.83 -22.95
N LEU A 72 39.85 -2.89 -22.24
CA LEU A 72 40.60 -1.71 -21.80
C LEU A 72 41.08 -0.84 -22.97
N SER A 73 41.15 -1.39 -24.17
CA SER A 73 41.50 -0.68 -25.40
C SER A 73 40.33 -0.06 -26.15
N THR A 74 39.09 -0.14 -25.61
CA THR A 74 37.87 0.38 -26.23
C THR A 74 37.30 1.61 -25.53
N ASP A 75 36.61 2.47 -26.30
CA ASP A 75 35.92 3.67 -25.78
C ASP A 75 34.48 3.38 -25.29
N THR A 76 34.06 2.11 -25.20
CA THR A 76 32.68 1.78 -24.80
C THR A 76 32.48 1.92 -23.30
N VAL A 77 31.43 2.66 -22.93
CA VAL A 77 31.05 2.89 -21.52
C VAL A 77 30.24 1.73 -20.93
N TYR A 78 29.78 0.79 -21.76
CA TYR A 78 28.96 -0.36 -21.36
C TYR A 78 29.74 -1.67 -21.54
N ASP A 79 30.20 -2.21 -20.41
CA ASP A 79 30.81 -3.54 -20.29
C ASP A 79 29.93 -4.66 -20.90
N GLN A 80 28.64 -4.66 -20.59
CA GLN A 80 27.67 -5.63 -21.12
C GLN A 80 27.66 -5.70 -22.66
N LEU A 81 27.67 -4.54 -23.33
CA LEU A 81 27.64 -4.48 -24.79
C LEU A 81 28.94 -5.00 -25.41
N TYR A 82 30.07 -4.70 -24.76
CA TYR A 82 31.37 -5.21 -25.18
C TYR A 82 31.41 -6.75 -25.15
N TYR A 83 31.07 -7.36 -24.02
CA TYR A 83 31.08 -8.82 -23.89
C TYR A 83 30.03 -9.49 -24.77
N THR A 84 28.89 -8.83 -24.99
CA THR A 84 27.88 -9.27 -25.98
C THR A 84 28.49 -9.37 -27.38
N HIS A 85 29.23 -8.36 -27.84
CA HIS A 85 29.87 -8.40 -29.16
C HIS A 85 30.93 -9.50 -29.28
N ILE A 86 31.70 -9.74 -28.21
CA ILE A 86 32.64 -10.86 -28.17
C ILE A 86 31.91 -12.19 -28.30
N PHE A 87 30.87 -12.43 -27.51
CA PHE A 87 30.12 -13.67 -27.55
C PHE A 87 29.43 -13.90 -28.91
N LEU A 88 28.97 -12.84 -29.57
CA LEU A 88 28.36 -12.91 -30.90
C LEU A 88 29.38 -13.08 -32.03
N ASN A 89 30.66 -12.75 -31.80
CA ASN A 89 31.73 -13.05 -32.73
C ASN A 89 32.03 -14.55 -32.73
N ARG A 90 31.60 -15.25 -33.79
CA ARG A 90 31.76 -16.71 -33.90
C ARG A 90 33.22 -17.18 -33.81
N VAL A 91 34.17 -16.38 -34.30
CA VAL A 91 35.60 -16.74 -34.27
C VAL A 91 36.11 -16.71 -32.83
N LEU A 92 35.89 -15.60 -32.13
CA LEU A 92 36.32 -15.44 -30.74
C LEU A 92 35.58 -16.41 -29.80
N ARG A 93 34.26 -16.56 -29.96
CA ARG A 93 33.48 -17.53 -29.17
C ARG A 93 34.00 -18.95 -29.30
N HIS A 94 34.40 -19.37 -30.51
CA HIS A 94 34.97 -20.70 -30.72
C HIS A 94 36.41 -20.80 -30.21
N GLN A 95 37.25 -19.79 -30.48
CA GLN A 95 38.65 -19.75 -30.04
C GLN A 95 38.77 -19.85 -28.52
N TRP A 96 37.97 -19.07 -27.80
CA TRP A 96 37.97 -19.05 -26.33
C TRP A 96 36.90 -19.96 -25.72
N ASN A 97 36.26 -20.83 -26.51
CA ASN A 97 35.21 -21.77 -26.06
C ASN A 97 34.26 -21.13 -25.02
N ILE A 98 33.67 -20.00 -25.41
CA ILE A 98 32.80 -19.20 -24.53
C ILE A 98 31.41 -19.82 -24.53
N LYS A 99 30.85 -20.06 -23.34
CA LYS A 99 29.49 -20.56 -23.14
C LYS A 99 28.69 -19.63 -22.23
N LEU A 100 27.37 -19.75 -22.29
CA LEU A 100 26.44 -19.10 -21.37
C LEU A 100 25.89 -20.15 -20.40
N ASP A 101 25.71 -19.76 -19.14
CA ASP A 101 24.99 -20.53 -18.14
C ASP A 101 23.47 -20.40 -18.33
N THR A 102 22.98 -20.97 -19.44
CA THR A 102 21.58 -20.80 -19.89
C THR A 102 20.55 -21.40 -18.93
N ARG A 103 20.97 -22.25 -17.99
CA ARG A 103 20.08 -22.85 -16.99
C ARG A 103 20.18 -22.21 -15.60
N ALA A 104 21.00 -21.17 -15.46
CA ALA A 104 21.32 -20.57 -14.18
C ALA A 104 21.74 -21.61 -13.13
N ASP A 105 22.65 -22.54 -13.50
CA ASP A 105 23.18 -23.52 -12.57
C ASP A 105 24.23 -22.90 -11.64
N LEU A 106 25.05 -21.99 -12.16
CA LEU A 106 26.09 -21.28 -11.43
C LEU A 106 25.70 -19.83 -11.15
N PHE A 107 25.33 -19.07 -12.17
CA PHE A 107 24.97 -17.65 -12.10
C PHE A 107 23.46 -17.47 -12.25
N HIS A 108 22.86 -16.60 -11.45
CA HIS A 108 21.46 -16.23 -11.60
C HIS A 108 21.29 -14.72 -11.56
N SER A 109 20.91 -14.15 -12.70
CA SER A 109 20.42 -12.77 -12.79
C SER A 109 18.98 -12.71 -12.25
N LEU A 110 18.68 -11.77 -11.36
CA LEU A 110 17.31 -11.55 -10.88
C LEU A 110 16.49 -10.66 -11.83
N ASN A 111 17.08 -10.14 -12.91
CA ASN A 111 16.34 -9.31 -13.84
C ASN A 111 15.25 -10.11 -14.55
N ALA A 112 14.00 -9.67 -14.43
CA ALA A 112 12.80 -10.35 -14.96
C ALA A 112 12.56 -11.79 -14.48
N ALA A 113 13.35 -12.33 -13.53
CA ALA A 113 13.32 -13.73 -13.10
C ALA A 113 13.04 -13.93 -11.59
N ILE A 114 12.43 -12.94 -10.93
CA ILE A 114 12.17 -12.98 -9.48
C ILE A 114 11.11 -14.00 -9.10
N ASP A 115 10.02 -14.05 -9.86
CA ASP A 115 8.92 -14.99 -9.62
C ASP A 115 9.33 -16.45 -9.89
N GLU A 116 10.53 -16.65 -10.41
CA GLU A 116 11.10 -17.94 -10.76
C GLU A 116 12.03 -18.50 -9.69
N VAL A 117 12.25 -17.79 -8.58
CA VAL A 117 13.15 -18.23 -7.51
C VAL A 117 12.48 -18.30 -6.16
N GLU A 118 12.86 -19.33 -5.39
CA GLU A 118 12.45 -19.45 -3.99
C GLU A 118 13.63 -19.84 -3.10
N ILE A 119 13.54 -19.51 -1.82
CA ILE A 119 14.52 -19.93 -0.82
C ILE A 119 14.10 -21.30 -0.32
N ARG A 120 15.00 -22.27 -0.43
CA ARG A 120 14.86 -23.60 0.16
C ARG A 120 15.87 -23.79 1.28
N TYR A 121 15.60 -24.78 2.12
CA TYR A 121 16.40 -25.07 3.30
C TYR A 121 16.78 -26.54 3.33
N GLU A 122 18.06 -26.79 3.61
CA GLU A 122 18.60 -28.10 3.94
C GLU A 122 19.31 -28.01 5.29
N GLY A 123 18.63 -28.46 6.34
CA GLY A 123 19.09 -28.29 7.72
C GLY A 123 19.22 -26.80 8.09
N ASN A 124 20.44 -26.36 8.39
CA ASN A 124 20.76 -24.96 8.71
C ASN A 124 21.20 -24.15 7.48
N HIS A 125 21.32 -24.77 6.31
CA HIS A 125 21.76 -24.11 5.09
C HIS A 125 20.55 -23.66 4.27
N SER A 126 20.52 -22.38 3.92
CA SER A 126 19.55 -21.76 3.01
C SER A 126 20.18 -21.59 1.64
N TYR A 127 19.45 -21.94 0.58
CA TYR A 127 19.91 -21.78 -0.79
C TYR A 127 18.79 -21.28 -1.70
N LEU A 128 19.15 -20.61 -2.79
CA LEU A 128 18.21 -20.19 -3.81
C LEU A 128 17.94 -21.37 -4.75
N TYR A 129 16.67 -21.61 -5.07
CA TYR A 129 16.24 -22.63 -6.02
C TYR A 129 15.51 -21.97 -7.18
N ASN A 130 15.97 -22.21 -8.41
CA ASN A 130 15.29 -21.77 -9.62
C ASN A 130 14.18 -22.78 -9.96
N LEU A 131 12.93 -22.33 -9.90
CA LEU A 131 11.72 -23.12 -10.15
C LEU A 131 11.58 -23.54 -11.61
N LYS A 132 12.09 -22.71 -12.53
CA LYS A 132 11.96 -22.89 -13.98
C LYS A 132 12.93 -23.95 -14.51
N THR A 133 14.19 -23.88 -14.12
CA THR A 133 15.26 -24.76 -14.60
C THR A 133 15.58 -25.90 -13.63
N GLY A 134 15.10 -25.82 -12.39
CA GLY A 134 15.34 -26.80 -11.33
C GLY A 134 16.77 -26.79 -10.77
N THR A 135 17.50 -25.68 -10.91
CA THR A 135 18.89 -25.53 -10.48
C THR A 135 19.02 -24.77 -9.16
N THR A 136 20.24 -24.74 -8.61
CA THR A 136 20.57 -24.11 -7.33
C THR A 136 21.77 -23.15 -7.47
N PRO A 137 21.58 -21.95 -8.05
CA PRO A 137 22.69 -21.05 -8.39
C PRO A 137 23.59 -20.72 -7.19
N ASN A 138 24.89 -20.57 -7.45
CA ASN A 138 25.89 -20.22 -6.43
C ASN A 138 26.33 -18.76 -6.47
N VAL A 139 25.98 -18.02 -7.52
CA VAL A 139 26.24 -16.60 -7.68
C VAL A 139 24.93 -15.93 -8.06
N ILE A 140 24.40 -15.07 -7.20
CA ILE A 140 23.12 -14.40 -7.40
C ILE A 140 23.41 -12.92 -7.63
N HIS A 141 22.94 -12.40 -8.74
CA HIS A 141 23.18 -11.04 -9.20
C HIS A 141 21.87 -10.24 -9.22
N GLY A 142 21.77 -9.25 -8.34
CA GLY A 142 20.62 -8.37 -8.16
C GLY A 142 20.70 -7.10 -9.02
N ASN A 143 20.55 -7.26 -10.34
CA ASN A 143 20.51 -6.15 -11.30
C ASN A 143 19.71 -4.94 -10.80
N LYS A 144 20.23 -3.70 -10.99
CA LYS A 144 19.76 -2.43 -10.39
C LYS A 144 18.22 -2.24 -10.29
N ALA A 145 17.44 -2.72 -11.23
CA ALA A 145 15.98 -2.62 -11.22
C ALA A 145 15.30 -3.43 -10.10
N GLN A 146 16.03 -4.34 -9.44
CA GLN A 146 15.49 -5.35 -8.51
C GLN A 146 16.18 -5.35 -7.15
N GLN A 147 16.74 -4.21 -6.75
CA GLN A 147 17.55 -4.10 -5.55
C GLN A 147 16.77 -4.43 -4.26
N SER A 148 15.49 -4.09 -4.18
CA SER A 148 14.63 -4.41 -3.01
C SER A 148 14.47 -5.92 -2.80
N GLU A 149 14.21 -6.66 -3.88
CA GLU A 149 14.04 -8.12 -3.83
C GLU A 149 15.36 -8.84 -3.60
N PHE A 150 16.45 -8.36 -4.21
CA PHE A 150 17.79 -8.83 -3.90
C PHE A 150 18.10 -8.67 -2.40
N LEU A 151 17.80 -7.50 -1.82
CA LEU A 151 17.96 -7.26 -0.38
C LEU A 151 17.07 -8.19 0.46
N ARG A 152 15.83 -8.45 0.03
CA ARG A 152 14.95 -9.41 0.71
C ARG A 152 15.56 -10.81 0.72
N LEU A 153 16.03 -11.32 -0.43
CA LEU A 153 16.65 -12.63 -0.54
C LEU A 153 17.93 -12.73 0.30
N SER A 154 18.71 -11.64 0.34
CA SER A 154 19.96 -11.56 1.11
C SER A 154 19.80 -11.80 2.61
N ASN A 155 18.63 -11.47 3.18
CA ASN A 155 18.35 -11.69 4.59
C ASN A 155 18.31 -13.16 4.99
N TYR A 156 18.12 -14.06 4.03
CA TYR A 156 17.99 -15.50 4.26
C TYR A 156 19.23 -16.24 3.82
N LEU A 157 19.74 -15.91 2.63
CA LEU A 157 20.89 -16.55 2.02
C LEU A 157 22.19 -16.31 2.81
N MET A 158 23.21 -17.13 2.56
CA MET A 158 24.52 -17.04 3.24
C MET A 158 24.48 -17.10 4.76
N GLY A 159 23.48 -17.79 5.30
CA GLY A 159 23.32 -17.90 6.74
C GLY A 159 22.71 -16.65 7.37
N GLY A 160 22.08 -15.76 6.60
CA GLY A 160 21.32 -14.65 7.19
C GLY A 160 20.26 -15.15 8.18
N TRP A 161 19.36 -16.04 7.73
CA TRP A 161 18.29 -16.59 8.56
C TRP A 161 17.86 -18.00 8.13
N ASN A 162 17.56 -18.87 9.09
CA ASN A 162 16.90 -20.16 8.82
C ASN A 162 15.82 -20.50 9.88
N PRO A 163 14.84 -21.38 9.56
CA PRO A 163 13.74 -21.72 10.47
C PRO A 163 14.17 -22.36 11.79
N THR A 164 15.30 -23.05 11.81
CA THR A 164 15.77 -23.84 12.97
C THR A 164 16.50 -22.97 13.99
N SER A 165 17.31 -22.03 13.52
CA SER A 165 18.27 -21.25 14.32
C SER A 165 17.94 -19.76 14.37
N GLY A 166 16.94 -19.31 13.60
CA GLY A 166 16.64 -17.90 13.42
C GLY A 166 17.73 -17.20 12.62
N CYS A 167 17.99 -15.94 12.95
CA CYS A 167 19.01 -15.13 12.27
C CYS A 167 20.42 -15.52 12.76
N LEU A 168 21.32 -15.94 11.86
CA LEU A 168 22.68 -16.30 12.26
C LEU A 168 23.60 -15.07 12.26
N SER A 169 23.37 -14.10 11.37
CA SER A 169 24.16 -12.85 11.29
C SER A 169 23.73 -11.77 12.28
N CYS A 170 22.58 -11.91 12.94
CA CYS A 170 22.11 -10.92 13.92
C CYS A 170 22.96 -10.85 15.20
N LYS A 171 23.97 -11.72 15.31
CA LYS A 171 24.97 -11.70 16.38
C LYS A 171 26.29 -11.07 15.96
N GLU A 172 26.46 -10.75 14.68
CA GLU A 172 27.64 -10.05 14.18
C GLU A 172 27.65 -8.62 14.72
N ASP A 173 28.82 -8.16 15.16
CA ASP A 173 29.05 -6.82 15.71
C ASP A 173 28.08 -6.37 16.83
N LEU A 174 27.54 -7.32 17.61
CA LEU A 174 26.69 -6.99 18.74
C LEU A 174 27.46 -6.19 19.80
N PHE A 175 26.89 -5.04 20.14
CA PHE A 175 27.36 -4.22 21.24
C PHE A 175 26.76 -4.74 22.56
N ASP A 176 27.57 -5.34 23.42
CA ASP A 176 27.09 -5.86 24.72
C ASP A 176 26.85 -4.72 25.71
N LEU A 177 25.61 -4.23 25.75
CA LEU A 177 25.18 -3.22 26.72
C LEU A 177 25.32 -3.67 28.18
N LYS A 178 25.32 -4.99 28.48
CA LYS A 178 25.47 -5.47 29.87
C LYS A 178 26.89 -5.26 30.40
N ALA A 179 27.87 -5.13 29.51
CA ALA A 179 29.24 -4.82 29.88
C ALA A 179 29.46 -3.33 30.20
N LEU A 180 28.49 -2.47 29.89
CA LEU A 180 28.55 -1.04 30.11
C LEU A 180 27.79 -0.62 31.38
N LYS A 181 28.26 0.45 32.01
CA LYS A 181 27.45 1.15 33.02
C LYS A 181 26.37 1.96 32.30
N GLU A 182 25.22 2.14 32.94
CA GLU A 182 24.10 2.90 32.37
C GLU A 182 24.50 4.32 31.91
N ALA A 183 25.45 4.95 32.61
CA ALA A 183 26.00 6.26 32.23
C ALA A 183 26.69 6.25 30.86
N ASP A 184 27.21 5.10 30.43
CA ASP A 184 27.92 4.89 29.17
C ASP A 184 27.00 4.35 28.06
N TYR A 185 25.72 4.14 28.35
CA TYR A 185 24.75 3.76 27.33
C TYR A 185 24.62 4.85 26.27
N PRO A 186 24.51 4.49 24.97
CA PRO A 186 24.37 5.45 23.89
C PRO A 186 23.05 6.22 24.02
N THR A 187 23.08 7.49 23.64
CA THR A 187 21.86 8.29 23.51
C THR A 187 21.12 7.88 22.24
N VAL A 188 19.82 7.63 22.35
CA VAL A 188 18.98 7.19 21.24
C VAL A 188 17.83 8.18 21.04
N LEU A 189 17.61 8.61 19.80
CA LEU A 189 16.41 9.34 19.41
C LEU A 189 15.39 8.35 18.85
N MET A 190 14.21 8.29 19.45
CA MET A 190 13.07 7.53 18.97
C MET A 190 12.09 8.47 18.28
N GLY A 191 11.92 8.30 16.97
CA GLY A 191 10.89 8.96 16.18
C GLY A 191 9.58 8.15 16.18
N ILE A 192 8.47 8.81 16.49
CA ILE A 192 7.11 8.25 16.47
C ILE A 192 6.30 9.10 15.48
N PHE A 193 5.73 8.47 14.46
CA PHE A 193 4.98 9.16 13.39
C PHE A 193 3.56 8.61 13.35
N VAL A 194 2.59 9.49 13.62
CA VAL A 194 1.16 9.21 13.57
C VAL A 194 0.60 9.95 12.35
N GLU A 195 0.72 9.31 11.19
CA GLU A 195 0.34 9.88 9.88
C GLU A 195 -1.15 9.66 9.54
N TYR A 196 -1.75 8.59 10.09
CA TYR A 196 -3.13 8.19 9.83
C TYR A 196 -3.79 7.69 11.12
N PRO A 197 -5.14 7.71 11.22
CA PRO A 197 -5.86 7.16 12.36
C PRO A 197 -5.41 5.73 12.67
N THR A 198 -4.78 5.54 13.83
CA THR A 198 -4.07 4.32 14.20
C THR A 198 -4.81 3.63 15.36
N PRO A 199 -5.25 2.37 15.18
CA PRO A 199 -5.88 1.61 16.25
C PRO A 199 -4.89 1.37 17.40
N PHE A 200 -5.38 1.35 18.65
CA PHE A 200 -4.58 1.04 19.84
C PHE A 200 -3.39 1.99 20.11
N ILE A 201 -3.51 3.26 19.71
CA ILE A 201 -2.46 4.25 19.92
C ILE A 201 -2.09 4.39 21.42
N ARG A 202 -3.06 4.21 22.32
CA ARG A 202 -2.85 4.29 23.77
C ARG A 202 -1.99 3.14 24.27
N GLU A 203 -2.30 1.92 23.86
CA GLU A 203 -1.52 0.72 24.17
C GLU A 203 -0.13 0.79 23.54
N PHE A 204 -0.01 1.39 22.35
CA PHE A 204 1.28 1.69 21.75
C PHE A 204 2.11 2.62 22.64
N PHE A 205 1.57 3.77 23.06
CA PHE A 205 2.27 4.70 23.95
C PHE A 205 2.59 4.10 25.32
N GLN A 206 1.69 3.29 25.88
CA GLN A 206 1.95 2.54 27.11
C GLN A 206 3.14 1.57 26.95
N ARG A 207 3.29 0.92 25.79
CA ARG A 207 4.43 0.04 25.50
C ARG A 207 5.72 0.82 25.34
N VAL A 208 5.66 2.01 24.72
CA VAL A 208 6.81 2.93 24.64
C VAL A 208 7.25 3.35 26.05
N ALA A 209 6.29 3.71 26.91
CA ALA A 209 6.55 4.03 28.32
C ALA A 209 7.20 2.86 29.07
N ASN A 210 6.81 1.62 28.76
CA ASN A 210 7.34 0.41 29.39
C ASN A 210 8.70 -0.09 28.84
N LEU A 211 9.29 0.57 27.84
CA LEU A 211 10.62 0.19 27.35
C LEU A 211 11.67 0.28 28.47
N ILE A 212 12.43 -0.79 28.65
CA ILE A 212 13.42 -0.96 29.73
C ILE A 212 14.72 -0.17 29.54
N TYR A 213 14.91 0.48 28.39
CA TYR A 213 16.09 1.31 28.16
C TYR A 213 16.01 2.59 29.02
N PRO A 214 17.13 3.08 29.59
CA PRO A 214 17.14 4.26 30.43
C PRO A 214 16.45 5.44 29.74
N LYS A 215 15.37 5.95 30.33
CA LYS A 215 14.57 7.05 29.75
C LYS A 215 15.40 8.33 29.62
N THR A 216 16.34 8.56 30.53
CA THR A 216 17.32 9.65 30.49
C THR A 216 18.33 9.54 29.34
N LYS A 217 18.40 8.39 28.66
CA LYS A 217 19.19 8.17 27.42
C LYS A 217 18.33 8.12 26.17
N LEU A 218 17.01 8.29 26.30
CA LEU A 218 16.07 8.38 25.20
C LEU A 218 15.63 9.82 25.00
N GLN A 219 15.65 10.23 23.73
CA GLN A 219 14.95 11.41 23.24
C GLN A 219 13.76 10.93 22.43
N ILE A 220 12.60 11.57 22.60
CA ILE A 220 11.39 11.24 21.85
C ILE A 220 11.09 12.38 20.89
N TYR A 221 10.84 12.05 19.63
CA TYR A 221 10.24 12.96 18.65
C TYR A 221 8.91 12.37 18.21
N ILE A 222 7.82 13.11 18.39
CA ILE A 222 6.48 12.70 17.96
C ILE A 222 6.01 13.65 16.86
N HIS A 223 5.77 13.10 15.68
CA HIS A 223 5.01 13.77 14.63
C HIS A 223 3.59 13.23 14.65
N ASN A 224 2.62 14.10 14.88
CA ASN A 224 1.20 13.76 14.80
C ASN A 224 0.54 14.58 13.70
N ALA A 225 0.17 13.91 12.60
CA ALA A 225 -0.62 14.49 11.52
C ALA A 225 -2.14 14.32 11.73
N VAL A 226 -2.55 13.60 12.78
CA VAL A 226 -3.94 13.15 12.98
C VAL A 226 -4.56 13.86 14.18
N GLU A 227 -5.49 14.79 13.90
CA GLU A 227 -6.17 15.59 14.94
C GLU A 227 -6.85 14.74 16.02
N TYR A 228 -7.45 13.60 15.63
CA TYR A 228 -8.09 12.67 16.56
C TYR A 228 -7.15 12.15 17.66
N HIS A 229 -5.87 11.92 17.32
CA HIS A 229 -4.87 11.40 18.27
C HIS A 229 -4.13 12.49 19.04
N THR A 230 -4.44 13.77 18.80
CA THR A 230 -3.80 14.88 19.53
C THR A 230 -3.97 14.72 21.04
N LYS A 231 -5.15 14.28 21.49
CA LYS A 231 -5.38 14.01 22.91
C LYS A 231 -4.49 12.88 23.43
N ASP A 232 -4.41 11.75 22.71
CA ASP A 232 -3.63 10.59 23.15
C ASP A 232 -2.13 10.91 23.21
N VAL A 233 -1.62 11.72 22.27
CA VAL A 233 -0.25 12.22 22.26
C VAL A 233 0.01 13.14 23.46
N ASN A 234 -0.90 14.09 23.72
CA ASN A 234 -0.78 15.01 24.84
C ASN A 234 -0.82 14.26 26.18
N ASP A 235 -1.74 13.31 26.35
CA ASP A 235 -1.84 12.48 27.55
C ASP A 235 -0.49 11.74 27.80
N PHE A 236 0.12 11.13 26.77
CA PHE A 236 1.42 10.47 26.90
C PHE A 236 2.55 11.44 27.31
N VAL A 237 2.59 12.63 26.71
CA VAL A 237 3.61 13.63 26.98
C VAL A 237 3.47 14.17 28.40
N GLU A 238 2.24 14.43 28.86
CA GLU A 238 1.96 14.88 30.22
C GLU A 238 2.33 13.82 31.26
N GLU A 239 1.95 12.56 31.02
CA GLU A 239 2.16 11.46 31.99
C GLU A 239 3.62 10.98 32.04
N HIS A 240 4.32 10.98 30.90
CA HIS A 240 5.61 10.30 30.78
C HIS A 240 6.73 11.18 30.22
N GLY A 241 6.44 12.35 29.65
CA GLY A 241 7.43 13.18 28.97
C GLY A 241 8.63 13.55 29.84
N ASN A 242 8.38 13.80 31.12
CA ASN A 242 9.37 14.20 32.13
C ASN A 242 10.44 13.13 32.41
N LEU A 243 10.17 11.87 32.05
CA LEU A 243 11.11 10.76 32.23
C LEU A 243 12.21 10.76 31.16
N TYR A 244 11.93 11.35 30.00
CA TYR A 244 12.83 11.35 28.85
C TYR A 244 13.77 12.55 28.89
N SER A 245 14.94 12.41 28.28
CA SER A 245 15.93 13.50 28.22
C SER A 245 15.45 14.70 27.41
N ASN A 246 14.63 14.46 26.39
CA ASN A 246 13.97 15.47 25.59
C ASN A 246 12.73 14.87 24.92
N VAL A 247 11.66 15.66 24.80
CA VAL A 247 10.46 15.29 24.03
C VAL A 247 10.08 16.47 23.14
N ILE A 248 10.04 16.22 21.84
CA ILE A 248 9.62 17.19 20.83
C ILE A 248 8.35 16.66 20.18
N VAL A 249 7.31 17.49 20.10
CA VAL A 249 6.05 17.14 19.47
C VAL A 249 5.75 18.13 18.36
N THR A 250 5.34 17.64 17.19
CA THR A 250 4.78 18.44 16.11
C THR A 250 3.34 17.99 15.88
N THR A 251 2.41 18.93 16.00
CA THR A 251 0.98 18.71 15.78
C THR A 251 0.49 19.52 14.58
N PRO A 252 -0.70 19.22 14.02
CA PRO A 252 -1.22 19.86 12.82
C PRO A 252 -1.77 21.29 13.06
N GLU A 253 -1.44 21.97 14.16
CA GLU A 253 -2.01 23.29 14.48
C GLU A 253 -1.61 24.33 13.42
N LYS A 254 -2.47 24.50 12.41
CA LYS A 254 -2.42 25.62 11.47
C LYS A 254 -2.91 26.87 12.19
N ASN A 255 -2.08 27.90 12.22
CA ASN A 255 -2.48 29.21 12.74
C ASN A 255 -3.64 29.75 11.90
N GLU A 256 -4.68 30.30 12.53
CA GLU A 256 -5.87 30.82 11.83
C GLU A 256 -5.52 31.88 10.79
N ALA A 257 -4.42 32.63 11.01
CA ALA A 257 -3.87 33.59 10.06
C ALA A 257 -3.58 32.98 8.68
N ASP A 258 -3.15 31.72 8.63
CA ASP A 258 -2.68 31.03 7.42
C ASP A 258 -3.82 30.44 6.58
N TYR A 259 -5.05 30.43 7.10
CA TYR A 259 -6.22 29.97 6.34
C TYR A 259 -6.63 31.00 5.29
N PRO A 260 -6.83 30.58 4.03
CA PRO A 260 -7.28 31.48 2.98
C PRO A 260 -8.71 31.94 3.20
N THR A 261 -9.04 33.13 2.71
CA THR A 261 -10.42 33.62 2.74
C THR A 261 -11.27 32.93 1.68
N VAL A 262 -12.47 32.48 2.05
CA VAL A 262 -13.38 31.76 1.15
C VAL A 262 -14.77 32.39 1.18
N LEU A 263 -15.37 32.58 0.00
CA LEU A 263 -16.80 32.80 -0.10
C LEU A 263 -17.50 31.48 -0.40
N MET A 264 -18.50 31.15 0.39
CA MET A 264 -19.36 29.97 0.18
C MET A 264 -20.73 30.42 -0.32
N GLY A 265 -21.02 30.14 -1.59
CA GLY A 265 -22.31 30.37 -2.22
C GLY A 265 -23.22 29.16 -2.09
N ILE A 266 -24.36 29.31 -1.41
CA ILE A 266 -25.39 28.30 -1.19
C ILE A 266 -26.60 28.62 -2.06
N PHE A 267 -27.06 27.66 -2.88
CA PHE A 267 -28.14 27.86 -3.84
C PHE A 267 -29.33 26.91 -3.58
N VAL A 268 -30.46 27.48 -3.17
CA VAL A 268 -31.74 26.79 -2.92
C VAL A 268 -32.70 27.10 -4.07
N GLU A 269 -32.54 26.38 -5.19
CA GLU A 269 -33.31 26.58 -6.43
C GLU A 269 -34.65 25.83 -6.46
N TYR A 270 -34.77 24.76 -5.67
CA TYR A 270 -35.94 23.86 -5.67
C TYR A 270 -36.26 23.40 -4.24
N PRO A 271 -37.52 23.01 -3.94
CA PRO A 271 -37.88 22.40 -2.68
C PRO A 271 -36.99 21.18 -2.41
N THR A 272 -36.15 21.29 -1.39
CA THR A 272 -35.08 20.34 -1.09
C THR A 272 -35.37 19.63 0.24
N PRO A 273 -35.54 18.31 0.23
CA PRO A 273 -35.67 17.53 1.45
C PRO A 273 -34.42 17.67 2.35
N PHE A 274 -34.63 17.63 3.66
CA PHE A 274 -33.55 17.66 4.67
C PHE A 274 -32.68 18.94 4.62
N ILE A 275 -33.29 20.08 4.32
CA ILE A 275 -32.57 21.36 4.23
C ILE A 275 -31.97 21.80 5.58
N ARG A 276 -32.59 21.42 6.70
CA ARG A 276 -32.08 21.73 8.04
C ARG A 276 -30.79 20.95 8.31
N GLU A 277 -30.78 19.68 7.95
CA GLU A 277 -29.60 18.82 8.03
C GLU A 277 -28.50 19.32 7.09
N PHE A 278 -28.85 19.83 5.91
CA PHE A 278 -27.91 20.52 5.02
C PHE A 278 -27.23 21.71 5.73
N PHE A 279 -28.01 22.63 6.30
CA PHE A 279 -27.48 23.80 7.01
C PHE A 279 -26.65 23.41 8.25
N GLN A 280 -27.08 22.38 9.00
CA GLN A 280 -26.30 21.85 10.11
C GLN A 280 -24.93 21.32 9.66
N ARG A 281 -24.86 20.66 8.49
CA ARG A 281 -23.60 20.17 7.94
C ARG A 281 -22.69 21.31 7.49
N VAL A 282 -23.25 22.37 6.92
CA VAL A 282 -22.51 23.61 6.61
C VAL A 282 -21.93 24.24 7.89
N ALA A 283 -22.72 24.31 8.95
CA ALA A 283 -22.28 24.78 10.26
C ALA A 283 -21.15 23.90 10.83
N ASN A 284 -21.19 22.59 10.59
CA ASN A 284 -20.21 21.63 11.09
C ASN A 284 -18.92 21.49 10.25
N LEU A 285 -18.78 22.21 9.13
CA LEU A 285 -17.54 22.19 8.34
C LEU A 285 -16.33 22.62 9.20
N ILE A 286 -15.26 21.84 9.18
CA ILE A 286 -14.01 22.12 9.91
C ILE A 286 -13.18 23.11 9.09
N TYR A 287 -13.49 24.39 9.27
CA TYR A 287 -12.78 25.53 8.70
C TYR A 287 -13.03 26.77 9.57
N PRO A 288 -12.05 27.66 9.80
CA PRO A 288 -12.26 28.86 10.61
C PRO A 288 -13.41 29.71 10.07
N LYS A 289 -14.50 29.83 10.85
CA LYS A 289 -15.73 30.50 10.39
C LYS A 289 -15.52 31.99 10.10
N THR A 290 -14.60 32.62 10.83
CA THR A 290 -14.10 33.98 10.62
C THR A 290 -13.44 34.20 9.24
N LYS A 291 -12.99 33.13 8.57
CA LYS A 291 -12.42 33.15 7.22
C LYS A 291 -13.43 32.82 6.13
N LEU A 292 -14.68 32.53 6.51
CA LEU A 292 -15.79 32.20 5.62
C LEU A 292 -16.81 33.33 5.56
N GLN A 293 -17.08 33.80 4.36
CA GLN A 293 -18.28 34.60 4.07
C GLN A 293 -19.33 33.72 3.41
N ILE A 294 -20.58 33.80 3.85
CA ILE A 294 -21.69 33.02 3.30
C ILE A 294 -22.56 33.90 2.39
N TYR A 295 -22.87 33.42 1.20
CA TYR A 295 -23.90 33.98 0.32
C TYR A 295 -24.98 32.92 0.11
N ILE A 296 -26.22 33.20 0.48
CA ILE A 296 -27.35 32.29 0.32
C ILE A 296 -28.32 32.87 -0.69
N HIS A 297 -28.56 32.16 -1.79
CA HIS A 297 -29.67 32.43 -2.67
C HIS A 297 -30.80 31.44 -2.40
N ASN A 298 -31.95 31.95 -1.98
CA ASN A 298 -33.16 31.18 -1.83
C ASN A 298 -34.19 31.60 -2.87
N ALA A 299 -34.51 30.71 -3.81
CA ALA A 299 -35.59 30.88 -4.78
C ALA A 299 -36.91 30.26 -4.31
N VAL A 300 -36.94 29.61 -3.14
CA VAL A 300 -38.03 28.76 -2.69
C VAL A 300 -38.66 29.33 -1.42
N GLU A 301 -39.88 29.86 -1.54
CA GLU A 301 -40.64 30.45 -0.42
C GLU A 301 -40.80 29.48 0.77
N TYR A 302 -40.99 28.18 0.49
CA TYR A 302 -41.10 27.14 1.51
C TYR A 302 -39.88 27.07 2.45
N HIS A 303 -38.67 27.38 1.96
CA HIS A 303 -37.43 27.31 2.72
C HIS A 303 -37.00 28.63 3.36
N THR A 304 -37.79 29.71 3.21
CA THR A 304 -37.45 31.01 3.80
C THR A 304 -37.27 30.92 5.32
N LYS A 305 -38.12 30.14 6.01
CA LYS A 305 -37.98 29.91 7.44
C LYS A 305 -36.66 29.20 7.78
N ASP A 306 -36.33 28.12 7.06
CA ASP A 306 -35.12 27.33 7.35
C ASP A 306 -33.84 28.15 7.11
N VAL A 307 -33.83 29.03 6.10
CA VAL A 307 -32.71 29.96 5.87
C VAL A 307 -32.59 30.98 6.99
N ASN A 308 -33.70 31.57 7.44
CA ASN A 308 -33.68 32.54 8.53
C ASN A 308 -33.23 31.90 9.85
N ASP A 309 -33.73 30.71 10.18
CA ASP A 309 -33.30 29.94 11.36
C ASP A 309 -31.76 29.75 11.35
N PHE A 310 -31.17 29.35 10.20
CA PHE A 310 -29.71 29.20 10.07
C PHE A 310 -28.94 30.52 10.28
N VAL A 311 -29.42 31.62 9.69
CA VAL A 311 -28.78 32.94 9.81
C VAL A 311 -28.84 33.43 11.26
N GLU A 312 -29.96 33.24 11.94
CA GLU A 312 -30.12 33.63 13.35
C GLU A 312 -29.25 32.78 14.28
N GLU A 313 -29.17 31.47 14.07
CA GLU A 313 -28.43 30.54 14.94
C GLU A 313 -26.91 30.58 14.71
N HIS A 314 -26.47 30.73 13.46
CA HIS A 314 -25.06 30.57 13.09
C HIS A 314 -24.43 31.77 12.40
N GLY A 315 -25.22 32.76 11.95
CA GLY A 315 -24.72 33.86 11.12
C GLY A 315 -23.58 34.66 11.75
N ASN A 316 -23.62 34.86 13.07
CA ASN A 316 -22.59 35.60 13.82
C ASN A 316 -21.22 34.89 13.90
N LEU A 317 -21.14 33.61 13.54
CA LEU A 317 -19.87 32.87 13.51
C LEU A 317 -19.06 33.20 12.25
N TYR A 318 -19.73 33.61 11.17
CA TYR A 318 -19.14 33.87 9.87
C TYR A 318 -18.68 35.33 9.76
N SER A 319 -17.74 35.61 8.84
CA SER A 319 -17.26 36.98 8.65
C SER A 319 -18.37 37.92 8.16
N ASN A 320 -19.27 37.40 7.33
CA ASN A 320 -20.49 38.06 6.87
C ASN A 320 -21.46 37.02 6.27
N VAL A 321 -22.75 37.34 6.26
CA VAL A 321 -23.79 36.51 5.62
C VAL A 321 -24.70 37.40 4.77
N ILE A 322 -24.84 37.06 3.49
CA ILE A 322 -25.68 37.78 2.52
C ILE A 322 -26.78 36.83 2.05
N VAL A 323 -28.03 37.30 2.04
CA VAL A 323 -29.18 36.50 1.60
C VAL A 323 -29.97 37.18 0.48
N THR A 324 -30.23 36.44 -0.60
CA THR A 324 -31.17 36.80 -1.66
C THR A 324 -32.44 35.98 -1.48
N THR A 325 -33.57 36.67 -1.34
CA THR A 325 -34.87 36.06 -1.02
C THR A 325 -35.70 35.76 -2.27
N PRO A 326 -36.72 34.89 -2.18
CA PRO A 326 -37.54 34.49 -3.32
C PRO A 326 -38.28 35.67 -4.00
N GLU A 327 -38.64 36.71 -3.25
CA GLU A 327 -39.39 37.87 -3.77
C GLU A 327 -38.60 38.67 -4.80
N LYS A 328 -37.26 38.57 -4.78
CA LYS A 328 -36.40 39.22 -5.78
C LYS A 328 -36.49 38.57 -7.16
N ASN A 329 -37.06 37.36 -7.26
CA ASN A 329 -37.27 36.60 -8.50
C ASN A 329 -36.00 36.54 -9.39
N VAL A 330 -34.87 36.25 -8.75
CA VAL A 330 -33.57 36.14 -9.40
C VAL A 330 -33.36 34.70 -9.83
N SER A 331 -32.90 34.48 -11.07
CA SER A 331 -32.56 33.13 -11.53
C SER A 331 -31.27 32.63 -10.88
N GLY A 332 -31.15 31.32 -10.67
CA GLY A 332 -29.94 30.72 -10.10
C GLY A 332 -28.64 31.03 -10.86
N ARG A 333 -28.72 31.22 -12.18
CA ARG A 333 -27.56 31.69 -12.98
C ARG A 333 -27.10 33.06 -12.51
N VAL A 334 -28.01 34.02 -12.42
CA VAL A 334 -27.69 35.41 -11.99
C VAL A 334 -27.23 35.41 -10.53
N ALA A 335 -27.83 34.57 -9.68
CA ALA A 335 -27.39 34.44 -8.29
C ALA A 335 -25.95 33.89 -8.19
N LYS A 336 -25.56 32.93 -9.04
CA LYS A 336 -24.18 32.41 -9.12
C LYS A 336 -23.20 33.48 -9.62
N GLU A 337 -23.61 34.29 -10.59
CA GLU A 337 -22.83 35.46 -11.06
C GLU A 337 -22.60 36.46 -9.91
N TRP A 338 -23.62 36.80 -9.12
CA TRP A 338 -23.48 37.69 -7.96
C TRP A 338 -22.57 37.14 -6.86
N ALA A 339 -22.63 35.84 -6.58
CA ALA A 339 -21.72 35.21 -5.62
C ALA A 339 -20.25 35.33 -6.08
N MET A 340 -20.00 35.21 -7.39
CA MET A 340 -18.68 35.37 -7.98
C MET A 340 -18.20 36.83 -7.92
N GLU A 341 -19.07 37.78 -8.25
CA GLU A 341 -18.80 39.22 -8.13
C GLU A 341 -18.48 39.63 -6.69
N GLU A 342 -19.23 39.12 -5.72
CA GLU A 342 -18.98 39.36 -4.30
C GLU A 342 -17.63 38.81 -3.86
N CYS A 343 -17.27 37.61 -4.32
CA CYS A 343 -15.98 36.99 -4.03
C CYS A 343 -14.83 37.87 -4.55
N MET A 344 -14.95 38.39 -5.78
CA MET A 344 -14.00 39.34 -6.35
C MET A 344 -13.95 40.66 -5.57
N ARG A 345 -15.11 41.18 -5.14
CA ARG A 345 -15.22 42.43 -4.38
C ARG A 345 -14.50 42.36 -3.04
N ILE A 346 -14.61 41.24 -2.32
CA ILE A 346 -13.95 41.04 -1.02
C ILE A 346 -12.51 40.52 -1.16
N SER A 347 -12.01 40.35 -2.39
CA SER A 347 -10.72 39.70 -2.65
C SER A 347 -10.59 38.35 -1.94
N CYS A 348 -11.64 37.53 -2.02
CA CYS A 348 -11.60 36.14 -1.56
C CYS A 348 -10.48 35.40 -2.32
N GLN A 349 -9.88 34.39 -1.69
CA GLN A 349 -8.92 33.53 -2.37
C GLN A 349 -9.60 32.36 -3.09
N TYR A 350 -10.71 31.86 -2.54
CA TYR A 350 -11.49 30.77 -3.13
C TYR A 350 -12.99 31.04 -3.10
N LEU A 351 -13.70 30.54 -4.11
CA LEU A 351 -15.16 30.47 -4.19
C LEU A 351 -15.59 29.01 -4.12
N LEU A 352 -16.40 28.65 -3.12
CA LEU A 352 -17.07 27.34 -3.06
C LEU A 352 -18.55 27.52 -3.40
N THR A 353 -19.03 26.86 -4.44
CA THR A 353 -20.46 26.84 -4.79
C THR A 353 -21.10 25.52 -4.38
N LEU A 354 -22.23 25.61 -3.68
CA LEU A 354 -22.96 24.47 -3.14
C LEU A 354 -24.45 24.60 -3.48
N ASP A 355 -24.97 23.62 -4.22
CA ASP A 355 -26.41 23.49 -4.41
C ASP A 355 -27.00 22.76 -3.18
N SER A 356 -28.20 23.18 -2.75
CA SER A 356 -28.89 22.66 -1.54
C SER A 356 -29.10 21.14 -1.50
N VAL A 357 -29.09 20.46 -2.66
CA VAL A 357 -29.21 19.00 -2.75
C VAL A 357 -27.92 18.26 -2.35
N VAL A 358 -26.79 18.95 -2.26
CA VAL A 358 -25.49 18.37 -1.89
C VAL A 358 -25.47 18.01 -0.41
N GLN A 359 -25.20 16.75 -0.09
CA GLN A 359 -25.11 16.29 1.29
C GLN A 359 -23.66 16.08 1.69
N ILE A 360 -23.05 17.11 2.30
CA ILE A 360 -21.67 17.03 2.79
C ILE A 360 -21.62 16.06 3.98
N THR A 361 -20.81 15.00 3.87
CA THR A 361 -20.60 14.00 4.93
C THR A 361 -19.20 14.07 5.52
N ASN A 362 -18.23 14.65 4.82
CA ASN A 362 -16.87 14.89 5.30
C ASN A 362 -16.75 16.35 5.79
N PRO A 363 -16.60 16.59 7.11
CA PRO A 363 -16.45 17.94 7.65
C PRO A 363 -15.20 18.68 7.15
N SER A 364 -14.15 17.96 6.74
CA SER A 364 -12.88 18.53 6.24
C SER A 364 -12.90 18.92 4.76
N LEU A 365 -14.04 18.74 4.07
CA LEU A 365 -14.20 18.92 2.62
C LEU A 365 -13.48 20.15 2.06
N LEU A 366 -13.69 21.33 2.66
CA LEU A 366 -13.14 22.58 2.15
C LEU A 366 -11.60 22.59 2.22
N THR A 367 -11.05 22.13 3.34
CA THR A 367 -9.60 22.01 3.53
C THR A 367 -9.01 21.03 2.51
N ASP A 368 -9.66 19.87 2.31
CA ASP A 368 -9.21 18.84 1.38
C ASP A 368 -9.15 19.37 -0.06
N LEU A 369 -10.15 20.13 -0.50
CA LEU A 369 -10.20 20.73 -1.83
C LEU A 369 -9.13 21.80 -2.04
N ILE A 370 -8.92 22.68 -1.06
CA ILE A 370 -7.91 23.74 -1.12
C ILE A 370 -6.50 23.14 -1.20
N LEU A 371 -6.24 22.08 -0.44
CA LEU A 371 -4.95 21.37 -0.43
C LEU A 371 -4.59 20.76 -1.79
N GLN A 372 -5.57 20.47 -2.66
CA GLN A 372 -5.29 19.98 -4.01
C GLN A 372 -4.62 21.03 -4.91
N ASN A 373 -4.64 22.32 -4.53
CA ASN A 373 -4.00 23.40 -5.27
C ASN A 373 -4.34 23.37 -6.78
N ARG A 374 -5.63 23.45 -7.09
CA ARG A 374 -6.17 23.49 -8.47
C ARG A 374 -7.01 24.75 -8.66
N SER A 375 -7.02 25.28 -9.88
CA SER A 375 -7.82 26.48 -10.20
C SER A 375 -9.32 26.23 -10.11
N ILE A 376 -9.77 25.05 -10.54
CA ILE A 376 -11.15 24.59 -10.43
C ILE A 376 -11.09 23.12 -10.02
N ILE A 377 -11.83 22.75 -8.97
CA ILE A 377 -11.95 21.38 -8.50
C ILE A 377 -13.36 21.17 -7.93
N ALA A 378 -13.92 19.99 -8.15
CA ALA A 378 -15.14 19.56 -7.51
C ALA A 378 -14.88 18.26 -6.74
N PRO A 379 -15.44 18.09 -5.54
CA PRO A 379 -15.47 16.77 -4.92
C PRO A 379 -16.40 15.88 -5.74
N MET A 380 -16.06 14.60 -5.88
CA MET A 380 -16.97 13.65 -6.52
C MET A 380 -18.14 13.36 -5.56
N LEU A 381 -19.36 13.68 -6.01
CA LEU A 381 -20.60 13.44 -5.29
C LEU A 381 -21.44 12.47 -6.13
N SER A 382 -21.84 11.35 -5.54
CA SER A 382 -22.65 10.34 -6.20
C SER A 382 -23.98 10.14 -5.51
N ARG A 383 -25.02 9.85 -6.29
CA ARG A 383 -26.33 9.51 -5.76
C ARG A 383 -26.27 8.09 -5.18
N PRO A 384 -26.63 7.88 -3.90
CA PRO A 384 -26.57 6.55 -3.28
C PRO A 384 -27.30 5.50 -4.12
N GLY A 385 -26.63 4.38 -4.39
CA GLY A 385 -27.17 3.25 -5.16
C GLY A 385 -27.38 3.49 -6.66
N LYS A 386 -26.87 4.59 -7.23
CA LYS A 386 -26.94 4.89 -8.66
C LYS A 386 -25.56 5.30 -9.21
N LEU A 387 -25.45 5.36 -10.54
CA LEU A 387 -24.25 5.84 -11.25
C LEU A 387 -24.28 7.35 -11.53
N TRP A 388 -25.38 8.03 -11.20
CA TRP A 388 -25.49 9.47 -11.34
C TRP A 388 -24.57 10.17 -10.35
N SER A 389 -23.64 10.96 -10.86
CA SER A 389 -22.72 11.78 -10.09
C SER A 389 -22.83 13.26 -10.51
N ASN A 390 -22.05 14.12 -9.86
CA ASN A 390 -21.98 15.55 -10.17
C ASN A 390 -20.97 15.91 -11.29
N PHE A 391 -20.47 14.94 -12.06
CA PHE A 391 -19.60 15.21 -13.21
C PHE A 391 -19.97 14.32 -14.41
N TRP A 392 -19.59 14.78 -15.61
CA TRP A 392 -19.65 14.00 -16.84
C TRP A 392 -18.23 13.75 -17.33
N GLY A 393 -17.91 12.51 -17.68
CA GLY A 393 -16.59 12.16 -18.21
C GLY A 393 -16.41 12.46 -19.70
N ALA A 394 -17.51 12.60 -20.46
CA ALA A 394 -17.50 12.94 -21.88
C ALA A 394 -18.72 13.77 -22.30
N LEU A 395 -18.63 14.35 -23.51
CA LEU A 395 -19.72 15.03 -24.20
C LEU A 395 -19.97 14.37 -25.55
N ASP A 396 -21.21 14.42 -26.02
CA ASP A 396 -21.54 14.07 -27.41
C ASP A 396 -21.23 15.23 -28.37
N GLN A 397 -21.55 15.04 -29.65
CA GLN A 397 -21.25 16.02 -30.70
C GLN A 397 -22.04 17.34 -30.55
N ASP A 398 -23.15 17.31 -29.82
CA ASP A 398 -24.02 18.47 -29.58
C ASP A 398 -23.72 19.14 -28.23
N GLY A 399 -22.70 18.66 -27.50
CA GLY A 399 -22.29 19.17 -26.20
C GLY A 399 -23.16 18.70 -25.03
N PHE A 400 -23.99 17.66 -25.24
CA PHE A 400 -24.77 17.01 -24.19
C PHE A 400 -23.99 15.85 -23.56
N TYR A 401 -24.56 15.27 -22.51
CA TYR A 401 -23.97 14.16 -21.78
C TYR A 401 -23.62 12.98 -22.69
N ALA A 402 -22.36 12.56 -22.62
CA ALA A 402 -21.92 11.24 -23.05
C ALA A 402 -21.20 10.52 -21.92
N ARG A 403 -21.31 9.19 -21.87
CA ARG A 403 -20.51 8.38 -20.94
C ARG A 403 -19.10 8.21 -21.50
N SER A 404 -18.07 8.61 -20.75
CA SER A 404 -16.70 8.29 -21.13
C SER A 404 -16.39 6.82 -20.93
N VAL A 405 -15.43 6.30 -21.69
CA VAL A 405 -14.99 4.90 -21.63
C VAL A 405 -14.50 4.50 -20.23
N ASP A 406 -13.93 5.45 -19.50
CA ASP A 406 -13.35 5.33 -18.17
C ASP A 406 -14.28 5.85 -17.07
N TYR A 407 -15.53 6.27 -17.37
CA TYR A 407 -16.45 6.82 -16.36
C TYR A 407 -16.71 5.83 -15.21
N MET A 408 -16.67 4.54 -15.52
CA MET A 408 -16.82 3.46 -14.54
C MET A 408 -15.54 3.19 -13.73
N ASP A 409 -14.38 3.60 -14.24
CA ASP A 409 -13.05 3.42 -13.64
C ASP A 409 -12.61 4.64 -12.81
N ILE A 410 -13.08 5.84 -13.18
CA ILE A 410 -12.89 7.10 -12.42
C ILE A 410 -13.65 7.04 -11.09
N ASP A 411 -14.71 6.23 -11.03
CA ASP A 411 -15.40 5.93 -9.79
C ASP A 411 -14.58 4.92 -8.97
N PRO A 412 -13.97 5.30 -7.84
CA PRO A 412 -13.07 4.45 -7.04
C PRO A 412 -13.75 3.22 -6.42
N ARG A 413 -15.01 2.97 -6.75
CA ARG A 413 -15.78 1.78 -6.39
C ARG A 413 -15.43 0.53 -7.20
N LEU A 414 -14.51 0.59 -8.18
CA LEU A 414 -14.05 -0.59 -8.95
C LEU A 414 -12.52 -0.55 -9.27
N PRO A 415 -11.64 -1.00 -8.37
CA PRO A 415 -10.30 -1.49 -8.78
C PRO A 415 -9.95 -2.90 -8.23
N GLY A 416 -9.37 -3.73 -9.09
CA GLY A 416 -8.92 -5.10 -8.80
C GLY A 416 -7.61 -5.17 -7.99
N GLY A 417 -7.59 -6.03 -6.97
CA GLY A 417 -6.44 -6.28 -6.09
C GLY A 417 -5.56 -7.45 -6.55
N TYR A 418 -4.27 -7.38 -6.20
CA TYR A 418 -3.25 -8.42 -6.40
C TYR A 418 -3.04 -9.19 -5.09
N GLU A 419 -2.96 -10.52 -5.14
CA GLU A 419 -2.75 -11.37 -3.95
C GLU A 419 -1.33 -11.96 -3.92
N ASN A 420 -0.56 -11.68 -2.87
CA ASN A 420 0.81 -12.19 -2.71
C ASN A 420 0.87 -13.70 -2.35
N VAL A 421 -0.25 -14.30 -1.97
CA VAL A 421 -0.38 -15.75 -1.68
C VAL A 421 -1.69 -16.26 -2.28
N PRO A 422 -1.67 -16.82 -3.50
CA PRO A 422 -2.89 -17.11 -4.24
C PRO A 422 -3.73 -18.21 -3.59
N THR A 423 -5.06 -18.07 -3.63
CA THR A 423 -6.02 -19.11 -3.25
C THR A 423 -6.90 -19.61 -4.42
N ASP A 424 -7.55 -20.76 -4.25
CA ASP A 424 -8.67 -21.21 -5.12
C ASP A 424 -9.91 -20.45 -4.66
N ASP A 425 -10.07 -19.24 -5.19
CA ASP A 425 -11.05 -18.27 -4.75
C ASP A 425 -11.92 -17.70 -5.88
N ILE A 426 -12.96 -16.99 -5.46
CA ILE A 426 -13.82 -16.17 -6.31
C ILE A 426 -14.06 -14.85 -5.60
N HIS A 427 -13.66 -13.76 -6.25
CA HIS A 427 -13.87 -12.40 -5.74
C HIS A 427 -15.32 -11.95 -5.95
N MET A 428 -15.82 -11.11 -5.04
CA MET A 428 -17.18 -10.58 -5.10
C MET A 428 -17.41 -9.75 -6.37
N ASN A 429 -16.38 -9.11 -6.92
CA ASN A 429 -16.48 -8.36 -8.18
C ASN A 429 -16.74 -9.29 -9.40
N GLN A 430 -16.12 -10.48 -9.43
CA GLN A 430 -16.31 -11.48 -10.48
C GLN A 430 -17.75 -11.99 -10.57
N VAL A 431 -18.49 -11.93 -9.44
CA VAL A 431 -19.90 -12.34 -9.35
C VAL A 431 -20.87 -11.16 -9.21
N GLY A 432 -20.40 -9.92 -9.35
CA GLY A 432 -21.23 -8.72 -9.28
C GLY A 432 -21.87 -8.44 -7.91
N LEU A 433 -21.25 -8.94 -6.82
CA LEU A 433 -21.72 -8.79 -5.43
C LEU A 433 -20.87 -7.84 -4.57
N GLU A 434 -19.84 -7.23 -5.15
CA GLU A 434 -18.91 -6.37 -4.41
C GLU A 434 -19.62 -5.23 -3.67
N GLN A 435 -20.55 -4.52 -4.31
CA GLN A 435 -21.25 -3.39 -3.70
C GLN A 435 -22.15 -3.84 -2.53
N GLN A 436 -22.81 -4.99 -2.66
CA GLN A 436 -23.62 -5.61 -1.62
C GLN A 436 -22.73 -6.03 -0.45
N TRP A 437 -21.53 -6.53 -0.75
CA TRP A 437 -20.55 -6.92 0.25
C TRP A 437 -19.96 -5.73 1.00
N LEU A 438 -19.54 -4.66 0.30
CA LEU A 438 -19.10 -3.41 0.92
C LEU A 438 -20.19 -2.82 1.80
N LYS A 439 -21.46 -2.90 1.38
CA LYS A 439 -22.59 -2.49 2.23
C LYS A 439 -22.72 -3.35 3.49
N PHE A 440 -22.47 -4.66 3.38
CA PHE A 440 -22.41 -5.56 4.54
C PHE A 440 -21.27 -5.17 5.50
N LEU A 441 -20.08 -4.86 4.97
CA LEU A 441 -18.95 -4.39 5.78
C LEU A 441 -19.31 -3.10 6.54
N ASP A 442 -19.83 -2.10 5.84
CA ASP A 442 -20.19 -0.82 6.47
C ASP A 442 -21.32 -0.95 7.51
N SER A 443 -22.36 -1.74 7.19
CA SER A 443 -23.57 -1.80 8.02
C SER A 443 -23.42 -2.69 9.24
N TYR A 444 -22.60 -3.75 9.15
CA TYR A 444 -22.52 -4.77 10.20
C TYR A 444 -21.11 -4.93 10.76
N ILE A 445 -20.07 -4.88 9.92
CA ILE A 445 -18.70 -5.12 10.35
C ILE A 445 -18.10 -3.87 10.99
N ARG A 446 -18.26 -2.68 10.41
CA ARG A 446 -17.75 -1.43 11.00
C ARG A 446 -18.26 -1.18 12.42
N PRO A 447 -19.56 -1.33 12.74
CA PRO A 447 -20.02 -1.19 14.13
C PRO A 447 -19.44 -2.23 15.09
N LEU A 448 -19.14 -3.45 14.62
CA LEU A 448 -18.46 -4.47 15.42
C LEU A 448 -16.99 -4.10 15.61
N GLN A 449 -16.30 -3.72 14.54
CA GLN A 449 -14.92 -3.28 14.56
C GLN A 449 -14.73 -2.14 15.56
N LYS A 450 -15.58 -1.11 15.55
CA LYS A 450 -15.50 0.02 16.49
C LYS A 450 -15.60 -0.38 17.96
N LYS A 451 -16.27 -1.50 18.27
CA LYS A 451 -16.35 -2.05 19.63
C LYS A 451 -15.16 -2.91 20.00
N VAL A 452 -14.49 -3.52 19.01
CA VAL A 452 -13.34 -4.39 19.23
C VAL A 452 -12.05 -3.57 19.25
N TYR A 453 -11.96 -2.52 18.44
CA TYR A 453 -10.79 -1.65 18.29
C TYR A 453 -11.18 -0.19 18.58
N ASP A 454 -11.20 0.15 19.87
CA ASP A 454 -11.45 1.52 20.32
C ASP A 454 -10.43 2.49 19.70
N GLY A 455 -10.92 3.65 19.24
CA GLY A 455 -10.09 4.68 18.61
C GLY A 455 -9.87 4.53 17.11
N TYR A 456 -10.29 3.40 16.51
CA TYR A 456 -10.25 3.24 15.07
C TYR A 456 -11.59 3.61 14.44
N ASP A 457 -11.65 4.79 13.82
CA ASP A 457 -12.79 5.27 13.05
C ASP A 457 -12.36 5.68 11.64
N HIS A 458 -12.33 4.68 10.76
CA HIS A 458 -12.20 4.89 9.32
C HIS A 458 -13.57 4.68 8.66
N GLY A 459 -13.99 5.62 7.81
CA GLY A 459 -15.29 5.57 7.14
C GLY A 459 -15.17 5.51 5.61
N PRO A 460 -16.20 4.99 4.93
CA PRO A 460 -16.66 3.59 5.04
C PRO A 460 -15.50 2.58 4.94
N PRO A 461 -15.66 1.32 5.38
CA PRO A 461 -14.61 0.31 5.25
C PRO A 461 -14.24 0.15 3.77
N GLN A 462 -12.96 0.29 3.46
CA GLN A 462 -12.43 0.06 2.12
C GLN A 462 -11.95 -1.39 2.04
N ALA A 463 -12.41 -2.15 1.06
CA ALA A 463 -11.95 -3.51 0.86
C ALA A 463 -12.01 -3.84 -0.63
N SER A 464 -10.86 -3.89 -1.30
CA SER A 464 -10.75 -4.33 -2.70
C SER A 464 -10.64 -5.87 -2.80
N MET A 465 -10.14 -6.52 -1.75
CA MET A 465 -10.03 -7.98 -1.69
C MET A 465 -11.16 -8.56 -0.83
N ASN A 466 -12.29 -8.85 -1.47
CA ASN A 466 -13.43 -9.57 -0.90
C ASN A 466 -13.65 -10.85 -1.70
N PHE A 467 -13.39 -12.01 -1.11
CA PHE A 467 -13.37 -13.25 -1.87
C PHE A 467 -13.76 -14.45 -1.02
N ILE A 468 -14.40 -15.43 -1.67
CA ILE A 468 -14.71 -16.72 -1.09
C ILE A 468 -13.58 -17.68 -1.45
N VAL A 469 -12.93 -18.24 -0.44
CA VAL A 469 -11.91 -19.27 -0.63
C VAL A 469 -12.53 -20.65 -0.51
N ARG A 470 -12.10 -21.58 -1.38
CA ARG A 470 -12.45 -23.00 -1.35
C ARG A 470 -11.24 -23.85 -1.03
N TYR A 471 -11.28 -24.55 0.10
CA TYR A 471 -10.28 -25.57 0.44
C TYR A 471 -10.80 -26.98 0.17
N LYS A 472 -9.96 -27.80 -0.48
CA LYS A 472 -10.22 -29.22 -0.77
C LYS A 472 -8.95 -30.07 -0.62
N PRO A 473 -9.06 -31.32 -0.13
CA PRO A 473 -7.92 -32.24 0.01
C PRO A 473 -7.11 -32.46 -1.27
N ASP A 474 -7.79 -32.53 -2.42
CA ASP A 474 -7.25 -32.87 -3.74
C ASP A 474 -6.84 -31.64 -4.58
N LYS A 475 -7.07 -30.42 -4.08
CA LYS A 475 -6.66 -29.17 -4.73
C LYS A 475 -5.75 -28.36 -3.81
N GLN A 476 -6.25 -27.25 -3.27
CA GLN A 476 -5.57 -26.46 -2.25
C GLN A 476 -6.19 -26.78 -0.89
N PRO A 477 -5.54 -27.60 -0.04
CA PRO A 477 -6.13 -28.04 1.22
C PRO A 477 -5.78 -27.13 2.40
N LEU A 478 -4.76 -26.29 2.27
CA LEU A 478 -4.23 -25.43 3.33
C LEU A 478 -3.73 -24.10 2.73
N LEU A 479 -3.45 -23.15 3.60
CA LEU A 479 -2.78 -21.90 3.24
C LEU A 479 -1.54 -21.73 4.10
N ARG A 480 -0.39 -21.51 3.46
CA ARG A 480 0.90 -21.37 4.15
C ARG A 480 0.90 -20.15 5.10
N PRO A 481 1.78 -20.10 6.11
CA PRO A 481 1.94 -18.93 6.97
C PRO A 481 2.13 -17.62 6.18
N HIS A 482 1.37 -16.58 6.53
CA HIS A 482 1.42 -15.27 5.88
C HIS A 482 0.91 -14.14 6.79
N GLN A 483 0.97 -12.91 6.27
CA GLN A 483 0.26 -11.73 6.77
C GLN A 483 -0.69 -11.25 5.67
N ASP A 484 -1.75 -10.56 6.07
CA ASP A 484 -2.69 -9.98 5.12
C ASP A 484 -2.30 -8.55 4.78
N GLU A 485 -2.56 -8.14 3.55
CA GLU A 485 -2.48 -6.74 3.15
C GLU A 485 -3.76 -6.02 3.57
N SER A 486 -3.96 -5.91 4.89
CA SER A 486 -5.11 -5.25 5.51
C SER A 486 -4.70 -4.57 6.81
N THR A 487 -5.40 -3.50 7.19
CA THR A 487 -5.34 -3.04 8.58
C THR A 487 -5.94 -4.11 9.48
N TYR A 488 -7.12 -4.62 9.11
CA TYR A 488 -7.74 -5.79 9.74
C TYR A 488 -8.45 -6.68 8.72
N THR A 489 -8.49 -7.96 9.03
CA THR A 489 -9.16 -8.98 8.23
C THR A 489 -10.38 -9.52 8.99
N ILE A 490 -11.45 -9.76 8.24
CA ILE A 490 -12.55 -10.61 8.70
C ILE A 490 -12.55 -11.94 7.96
N ASN A 491 -12.91 -13.00 8.69
CA ASN A 491 -13.01 -14.34 8.14
C ASN A 491 -14.30 -15.00 8.63
N ILE A 492 -15.19 -15.35 7.71
CA ILE A 492 -16.53 -15.88 7.99
C ILE A 492 -16.61 -17.32 7.50
N ALA A 493 -17.03 -18.23 8.37
CA ALA A 493 -17.27 -19.62 7.96
C ALA A 493 -18.60 -19.78 7.23
N LEU A 494 -18.57 -20.33 6.01
CA LEU A 494 -19.78 -20.47 5.17
C LEU A 494 -20.42 -21.86 5.26
N ASN A 495 -19.70 -22.86 5.77
CA ASN A 495 -20.21 -24.23 5.94
C ASN A 495 -19.68 -24.89 7.22
N THR A 496 -20.12 -26.12 7.49
CA THR A 496 -20.12 -26.73 8.83
C THR A 496 -19.00 -27.77 8.99
N PRO A 497 -18.07 -27.61 9.95
CA PRO A 497 -17.06 -28.63 10.24
C PRO A 497 -17.71 -29.91 10.77
N GLY A 498 -17.17 -31.06 10.40
CA GLY A 498 -17.70 -32.38 10.76
C GLY A 498 -18.85 -32.88 9.86
N VAL A 499 -19.50 -31.99 9.11
CA VAL A 499 -20.60 -32.31 8.17
C VAL A 499 -20.14 -32.10 6.73
N ASP A 500 -19.69 -30.89 6.39
CA ASP A 500 -19.32 -30.51 5.02
C ASP A 500 -17.82 -30.75 4.74
N PHE A 501 -16.99 -30.72 5.79
CA PHE A 501 -15.55 -30.95 5.73
C PHE A 501 -14.97 -31.46 7.06
N GLN A 502 -13.77 -32.06 6.99
CA GLN A 502 -12.96 -32.46 8.15
C GLN A 502 -11.62 -31.72 8.16
N GLY A 503 -11.03 -31.51 9.34
CA GLY A 503 -9.84 -30.69 9.50
C GLY A 503 -10.13 -29.20 9.29
N GLY A 504 -9.15 -28.44 8.82
CA GLY A 504 -9.31 -27.01 8.56
C GLY A 504 -9.16 -26.13 9.80
N GLY A 505 -9.39 -24.83 9.62
CA GLY A 505 -9.26 -23.81 10.66
C GLY A 505 -8.27 -22.70 10.31
N CYS A 506 -7.92 -21.90 11.31
CA CYS A 506 -6.88 -20.88 11.26
C CYS A 506 -6.00 -20.99 12.50
N ARG A 507 -4.68 -20.88 12.35
CA ARG A 507 -3.74 -20.86 13.47
C ARG A 507 -2.98 -19.55 13.47
N PHE A 508 -3.05 -18.80 14.58
CA PHE A 508 -2.21 -17.63 14.81
C PHE A 508 -0.91 -18.07 15.48
N ILE A 509 0.16 -18.08 14.69
CA ILE A 509 1.42 -18.75 15.00
C ILE A 509 2.07 -18.11 16.23
N ARG A 510 2.10 -16.77 16.28
CA ARG A 510 2.70 -16.02 17.39
C ARG A 510 2.06 -16.28 18.75
N TYR A 511 0.79 -16.69 18.76
CA TYR A 511 0.03 -16.91 19.99
C TYR A 511 -0.17 -18.40 20.30
N ASN A 512 0.34 -19.29 19.44
CA ASN A 512 0.04 -20.72 19.48
C ASN A 512 -1.46 -21.02 19.69
N CYS A 513 -2.31 -20.21 19.05
CA CYS A 513 -3.76 -20.25 19.22
C CYS A 513 -4.40 -20.71 17.90
N SER A 514 -5.41 -21.58 17.96
CA SER A 514 -6.07 -22.12 16.77
C SER A 514 -7.59 -22.06 16.87
N ILE A 515 -8.22 -21.67 15.77
CA ILE A 515 -9.65 -21.73 15.55
C ILE A 515 -9.93 -22.95 14.67
N THR A 516 -10.25 -24.10 15.28
CA THR A 516 -10.40 -25.40 14.60
C THR A 516 -11.86 -25.80 14.34
N SER A 517 -12.82 -25.14 14.98
CA SER A 517 -14.26 -25.43 14.81
C SER A 517 -15.05 -24.14 14.61
N PRO A 518 -14.79 -23.39 13.53
CA PRO A 518 -15.53 -22.17 13.26
C PRO A 518 -17.00 -22.51 12.99
N ARG A 519 -17.91 -21.81 13.67
CA ARG A 519 -19.36 -22.01 13.53
C ARG A 519 -19.84 -21.34 12.25
N LYS A 520 -20.69 -22.02 11.47
CA LYS A 520 -21.28 -21.44 10.26
C LYS A 520 -21.96 -20.10 10.56
N GLY A 521 -21.68 -19.09 9.75
CA GLY A 521 -22.19 -17.72 9.91
C GLY A 521 -21.49 -16.88 10.98
N TRP A 522 -20.57 -17.46 11.76
CA TRP A 522 -19.73 -16.70 12.67
C TRP A 522 -18.51 -16.16 11.94
N LEU A 523 -18.04 -15.02 12.42
CA LEU A 523 -16.84 -14.36 11.95
C LEU A 523 -15.83 -14.25 13.08
N PHE A 524 -14.55 -14.24 12.72
CA PHE A 524 -13.51 -13.70 13.58
C PHE A 524 -12.81 -12.54 12.85
N MET A 525 -12.28 -11.61 13.64
CA MET A 525 -11.64 -10.39 13.19
C MET A 525 -10.26 -10.30 13.83
N HIS A 526 -9.24 -9.93 13.05
CA HIS A 526 -7.88 -9.76 13.54
C HIS A 526 -7.12 -8.70 12.73
N PRO A 527 -6.07 -8.06 13.27
CA PRO A 527 -5.14 -7.25 12.49
C PRO A 527 -4.55 -8.04 11.31
N GLY A 528 -4.38 -7.41 10.14
CA GLY A 528 -3.78 -8.05 8.96
C GLY A 528 -2.27 -8.07 8.99
N LYS A 529 -1.66 -6.94 9.41
CA LYS A 529 -0.21 -6.71 9.41
C LYS A 529 0.42 -6.93 10.79
N LEU A 530 1.74 -7.21 10.78
CA LEU A 530 2.69 -7.21 11.90
C LEU A 530 2.47 -8.27 13.01
N THR A 531 1.27 -8.37 13.57
CA THR A 531 1.02 -9.05 14.85
C THR A 531 0.35 -10.41 14.72
N HIS A 532 -0.45 -10.63 13.68
CA HIS A 532 -1.26 -11.84 13.52
C HIS A 532 -0.80 -12.68 12.34
N HIS A 533 0.50 -12.99 12.32
CA HIS A 533 1.06 -13.97 11.38
C HIS A 533 0.36 -15.32 11.58
N HIS A 534 -0.29 -15.82 10.53
CA HIS A 534 -1.24 -16.92 10.63
C HIS A 534 -1.18 -17.86 9.44
N GLU A 535 -1.75 -19.05 9.60
CA GLU A 535 -1.84 -20.09 8.57
C GLU A 535 -3.25 -20.69 8.49
N GLY A 536 -3.63 -21.13 7.29
CA GLY A 536 -4.85 -21.89 7.06
C GLY A 536 -4.59 -23.38 7.29
N LEU A 537 -5.16 -23.95 8.34
CA LEU A 537 -4.97 -25.37 8.67
C LEU A 537 -5.53 -26.29 7.58
N ARG A 538 -4.92 -27.46 7.42
CA ARG A 538 -5.24 -28.42 6.36
C ARG A 538 -6.64 -29.00 6.49
N THR A 539 -7.44 -28.87 5.43
CA THR A 539 -8.69 -29.59 5.21
C THR A 539 -8.38 -31.01 4.75
N THR A 540 -8.85 -32.02 5.49
CA THR A 540 -8.47 -33.43 5.29
C THR A 540 -9.54 -34.25 4.58
N ALA A 541 -10.81 -33.82 4.63
CA ALA A 541 -11.90 -34.41 3.85
C ALA A 541 -12.97 -33.35 3.52
N GLY A 542 -13.77 -33.59 2.48
CA GLY A 542 -14.87 -32.70 2.09
C GLY A 542 -14.41 -31.38 1.46
N THR A 543 -15.22 -30.32 1.59
CA THR A 543 -14.91 -28.99 1.03
C THR A 543 -15.21 -27.91 2.05
N ARG A 544 -14.25 -27.04 2.35
CA ARG A 544 -14.42 -25.91 3.27
C ARG A 544 -14.55 -24.61 2.50
N TYR A 545 -15.56 -23.81 2.84
CA TYR A 545 -15.77 -22.47 2.28
C TYR A 545 -15.67 -21.41 3.36
N ILE A 546 -14.90 -20.36 3.09
CA ILE A 546 -14.81 -19.17 3.94
C ILE A 546 -14.92 -17.92 3.11
N MET A 547 -15.49 -16.86 3.68
CA MET A 547 -15.50 -15.53 3.09
C MET A 547 -14.48 -14.66 3.81
N ILE A 548 -13.56 -14.06 3.06
CA ILE A 548 -12.48 -13.22 3.57
C ILE A 548 -12.68 -11.80 3.07
N SER A 549 -12.35 -10.82 3.90
CA SER A 549 -12.22 -9.43 3.47
C SER A 549 -11.02 -8.79 4.12
N PHE A 550 -10.13 -8.25 3.29
CA PHE A 550 -9.03 -7.40 3.72
C PHE A 550 -9.53 -5.98 3.78
N VAL A 551 -9.72 -5.47 4.99
CA VAL A 551 -10.36 -4.19 5.24
C VAL A 551 -9.32 -3.14 5.62
N ASP A 552 -9.47 -1.98 5.00
CA ASP A 552 -8.59 -0.82 5.04
C ASP A 552 -7.12 -1.21 4.76
N PRO A 553 -6.82 -1.72 3.53
CA PRO A 553 -5.50 -2.23 3.12
C PRO A 553 -4.34 -1.24 3.18
#